data_AF-A0A928N1E7-F1
#
_entry.id   AF-A0A928N1E7-F1
#
_cell.length_a   1.000
_cell.length_b   1.000
_cell.length_c   1.000
_cell.angle_alpha   90.00
_cell.angle_beta   90.00
_cell.angle_gamma   90.00
#
_symmetry.space_group_name_H-M   'P 1'
#
loop_
_entity.id
_entity.type
_entity.pdbx_description
1 polymer ?
#
loop_
_entity_poly.entity_id
_entity_poly.type
_entity_poly.pdbx_seq_one_letter_code
_entity_poly.pdbx_strand_id
1 'polypeptide(L)'
;MKKIIKIFILFVLILFIAFWGLSILKCEILTYLYGEQFAQMYREYTMIDDIDYFKVLNYSKDSARVYYVGLERSSGSVLRFCKENGNWRNRGWNVIWSTSGSADGFMWPYIR
;
A
#
# COMPACT_ATOMS: atom_id res chain seq x y z
N MET A 1 -20.01 -29.83 22.27
CA MET A 1 -18.73 -29.10 22.48
C MET A 1 -17.85 -29.08 21.23
N LYS A 2 -17.37 -30.21 20.68
CA LYS A 2 -16.49 -30.23 19.48
C LYS A 2 -17.07 -29.51 18.25
N LYS A 3 -18.38 -29.62 17.99
CA LYS A 3 -19.07 -28.90 16.88
C LYS A 3 -19.07 -27.38 17.08
N ILE A 4 -19.32 -26.91 18.30
CA ILE A 4 -19.33 -25.47 18.64
C ILE A 4 -17.92 -24.89 18.48
N ILE A 5 -16.89 -25.60 18.93
CA ILE A 5 -15.48 -25.19 18.75
C ILE A 5 -15.13 -25.07 17.26
N LYS A 6 -15.55 -26.03 16.42
CA LYS A 6 -15.33 -25.96 14.96
C LYS A 6 -16.01 -24.74 14.33
N ILE A 7 -17.25 -24.45 14.70
CA ILE A 7 -17.98 -23.28 14.20
C ILE A 7 -17.28 -21.98 14.63
N PHE A 8 -16.83 -21.91 15.88
CA PHE A 8 -16.08 -20.76 16.38
C PHE A 8 -14.78 -20.53 15.61
N ILE A 9 -13.99 -21.59 15.38
CA ILE A 9 -12.74 -21.50 14.58
C ILE A 9 -13.04 -21.01 13.16
N LEU A 10 -14.08 -21.55 12.51
CA LEU A 10 -14.49 -21.13 11.18
C LEU A 10 -14.90 -19.66 11.15
N PHE A 11 -15.65 -19.21 12.16
CA PHE A 11 -16.08 -17.81 12.29
C PHE A 11 -14.87 -16.87 12.42
N VAL A 12 -13.90 -17.19 13.27
CA VAL A 12 -12.65 -16.41 13.42
C VAL A 12 -11.88 -16.34 12.10
N LEU A 13 -11.80 -17.45 11.36
CA LEU A 13 -11.12 -17.50 10.07
C LEU A 13 -11.81 -16.61 9.03
N ILE A 14 -13.14 -16.61 8.99
CA ILE A 14 -13.93 -15.73 8.11
C ILE A 14 -13.71 -14.26 8.46
N LEU A 15 -13.72 -13.91 9.76
CA LEU A 15 -13.44 -12.54 10.19
C LEU A 15 -12.05 -12.07 9.78
N PHE A 16 -11.05 -12.94 9.87
CA PHE A 16 -9.69 -12.63 9.43
C PHE A 16 -9.61 -12.35 7.93
N ILE A 17 -10.24 -13.21 7.10
CA ILE A 17 -10.31 -13.02 5.65
C ILE A 17 -11.06 -11.74 5.30
N ALA A 18 -12.19 -11.47 5.96
CA ALA A 18 -12.98 -10.27 5.75
C ALA A 18 -12.19 -9.00 6.10
N PHE A 19 -11.46 -8.99 7.22
CA PHE A 19 -10.60 -7.88 7.62
C PHE A 19 -9.50 -7.61 6.60
N TRP A 20 -8.86 -8.66 6.10
CA TRP A 20 -7.84 -8.53 5.06
C TRP A 20 -8.42 -8.00 3.74
N GLY A 21 -9.55 -8.55 3.29
CA GLY A 21 -10.25 -8.11 2.08
C GLY A 21 -10.71 -6.66 2.14
N LEU A 22 -11.25 -6.20 3.28
CA LEU A 22 -11.65 -4.81 3.49
C LEU A 22 -10.45 -3.86 3.40
N SER A 23 -9.28 -4.28 3.88
CA SER A 23 -8.06 -3.47 3.78
C SER A 23 -7.61 -3.30 2.33
N ILE A 24 -7.71 -4.35 1.50
CA ILE A 24 -7.40 -4.29 0.06
C ILE A 24 -8.41 -3.38 -0.65
N LEU A 25 -9.71 -3.61 -0.40
CA LEU A 25 -10.79 -2.83 -1.01
C LEU A 25 -10.64 -1.34 -0.70
N LYS A 26 -10.30 -0.97 0.54
CA LYS A 26 -10.00 0.41 0.92
C LYS A 26 -8.89 1.00 0.04
N CYS A 27 -7.81 0.26 -0.19
CA CYS A 27 -6.69 0.72 -1.00
C CYS A 27 -7.11 0.90 -2.47
N GLU A 28 -7.94 0.01 -3.02
CA GLU A 28 -8.50 0.16 -4.37
C GLU A 28 -9.37 1.41 -4.49
N ILE A 29 -10.28 1.63 -3.53
CA ILE A 29 -11.17 2.82 -3.51
C ILE A 29 -10.33 4.10 -3.43
N LEU A 30 -9.35 4.17 -2.53
CA LEU A 30 -8.50 5.34 -2.40
C LEU A 30 -7.65 5.58 -3.66
N THR A 31 -7.18 4.52 -4.30
CA THR A 31 -6.42 4.61 -5.55
C THR A 31 -7.30 5.11 -6.69
N TYR A 32 -8.54 4.62 -6.77
CA TYR A 32 -9.51 5.11 -7.76
C TYR A 32 -9.85 6.59 -7.55
N LEU A 33 -10.07 7.02 -6.30
CA LEU A 33 -10.48 8.40 -6.00
C LEU A 33 -9.34 9.42 -6.11
N TYR A 34 -8.11 9.04 -5.73
CA TYR A 34 -7.02 9.99 -5.53
C TYR A 34 -5.74 9.65 -6.28
N GLY A 35 -5.69 8.50 -6.99
CA GLY A 35 -4.46 7.98 -7.57
C GLY A 35 -3.85 8.87 -8.65
N GLU A 36 -4.67 9.58 -9.42
CA GLU A 36 -4.22 10.56 -10.43
C GLU A 36 -3.25 11.60 -9.85
N GLN A 37 -3.43 12.00 -8.58
CA GLN A 37 -2.55 12.98 -7.92
C GLN A 37 -1.12 12.44 -7.66
N PHE A 38 -0.93 11.12 -7.73
CA PHE A 38 0.29 10.44 -7.30
C PHE A 38 0.91 9.54 -8.38
N ALA A 39 0.23 9.34 -9.52
CA ALA A 39 0.62 8.37 -10.55
C ALA A 39 2.06 8.55 -11.05
N GLN A 40 2.55 9.80 -11.13
CA GLN A 40 3.89 10.11 -11.63
C GLN A 40 4.84 10.66 -10.56
N MET A 41 4.33 10.95 -9.35
CA MET A 41 5.11 11.62 -8.30
C MET A 41 6.34 10.83 -7.85
N TYR A 42 6.36 9.51 -8.03
CA TYR A 42 7.50 8.69 -7.64
C TYR A 42 8.78 9.04 -8.43
N ARG A 43 8.65 9.43 -9.72
CA ARG A 43 9.79 9.71 -10.61
C ARG A 43 10.67 10.87 -10.13
N GLU A 44 10.08 11.82 -9.41
CA GLU A 44 10.82 12.99 -8.90
C GLU A 44 11.61 12.67 -7.62
N TYR A 45 11.23 11.62 -6.89
CA TYR A 45 11.66 11.44 -5.49
C TYR A 45 12.36 10.11 -5.20
N THR A 46 12.36 9.18 -6.15
CA THR A 46 13.00 7.87 -5.99
C THR A 46 13.83 7.52 -7.20
N MET A 47 14.61 6.45 -7.07
CA MET A 47 15.33 5.82 -8.18
C MET A 47 14.48 4.76 -8.88
N ILE A 48 13.15 4.83 -8.76
CA ILE A 48 12.24 3.91 -9.44
C ILE A 48 12.01 4.50 -10.83
N ASP A 49 12.53 3.83 -11.85
CA ASP A 49 12.33 4.25 -13.24
C ASP A 49 10.88 4.01 -13.67
N ASP A 50 10.43 2.76 -13.62
CA ASP A 50 9.07 2.35 -13.97
C ASP A 50 8.42 1.51 -12.87
N ILE A 51 7.09 1.53 -12.87
CA ILE A 51 6.25 0.82 -11.89
C ILE A 51 5.32 -0.16 -12.61
N ASP A 52 5.04 -1.29 -11.97
CA ASP A 52 3.96 -2.19 -12.39
C ASP A 52 2.60 -1.61 -11.98
N TYR A 53 2.51 -1.12 -10.73
CA TYR A 53 1.32 -0.49 -10.17
C TYR A 53 1.66 0.31 -8.92
N PHE A 54 0.67 1.07 -8.45
CA PHE A 54 0.71 1.72 -7.15
C PHE A 54 -0.65 1.63 -6.45
N LYS A 55 -0.65 1.81 -5.12
CA LYS A 55 -1.86 1.86 -4.29
C LYS A 55 -1.78 2.99 -3.27
N VAL A 56 -2.84 3.79 -3.19
CA VAL A 56 -3.02 4.79 -2.12
C VAL A 56 -3.47 4.05 -0.86
N LEU A 57 -2.62 4.04 0.15
CA LEU A 57 -2.83 3.31 1.41
C LEU A 57 -3.74 4.09 2.36
N ASN A 58 -3.41 5.37 2.50
CA ASN A 58 -4.10 6.34 3.34
C ASN A 58 -4.13 7.68 2.61
N TYR A 59 -5.25 8.39 2.74
CA TYR A 59 -5.42 9.73 2.23
C TYR A 59 -6.13 10.59 3.28
N SER A 60 -5.73 11.84 3.35
CA SER A 60 -6.36 12.90 4.15
C SER A 60 -6.19 14.22 3.39
N LYS A 61 -6.78 15.30 3.90
CA LYS A 61 -6.67 16.63 3.29
C LYS A 61 -5.22 17.08 3.08
N ASP A 62 -4.34 16.75 4.04
CA ASP A 62 -2.99 17.30 4.11
C ASP A 62 -1.89 16.23 4.08
N SER A 63 -2.23 14.95 4.08
CA SER A 63 -1.25 13.85 4.03
C SER A 63 -1.74 12.65 3.23
N ALA A 64 -0.83 11.96 2.56
CA ALA A 64 -1.08 10.71 1.86
C ALA A 64 0.08 9.73 2.01
N ARG A 65 -0.23 8.43 1.97
CA ARG A 65 0.75 7.36 1.89
C ARG A 65 0.46 6.53 0.67
N VAL A 66 1.46 6.35 -0.19
CA VAL A 66 1.30 5.63 -1.45
C VAL A 66 2.36 4.54 -1.53
N TYR A 67 1.92 3.34 -1.84
CA TYR A 67 2.77 2.19 -2.10
C TYR A 67 2.98 2.05 -3.59
N TYR A 68 4.24 1.96 -4.02
CA TYR A 68 4.64 1.75 -5.42
C TYR A 68 5.38 0.43 -5.52
N VAL A 69 5.06 -0.32 -6.56
CA VAL A 69 5.77 -1.54 -6.93
C VAL A 69 6.53 -1.26 -8.22
N GLY A 70 7.86 -1.34 -8.13
CA GLY A 70 8.74 -1.19 -9.28
C GLY A 70 8.49 -2.27 -10.33
N LEU A 71 8.83 -1.96 -11.57
CA LEU A 71 8.66 -2.85 -12.73
C LEU A 71 9.17 -4.27 -12.44
N GLU A 72 8.46 -5.27 -12.96
CA GLU A 72 8.73 -6.70 -12.77
C GLU A 72 8.74 -7.11 -11.28
N ARG A 73 8.00 -6.36 -10.44
CA ARG A 73 7.99 -6.52 -8.99
C ARG A 73 9.40 -6.57 -8.40
N SER A 74 10.29 -5.71 -8.89
CA SER A 74 11.69 -5.62 -8.44
C SER A 74 11.83 -5.02 -7.04
N SER A 75 10.93 -4.13 -6.65
CA SER A 75 10.91 -3.54 -5.31
C SER A 75 9.52 -3.04 -4.91
N GLY A 76 9.31 -2.88 -3.61
CA GLY A 76 8.13 -2.26 -3.04
C GLY A 76 8.51 -1.11 -2.14
N SER A 77 8.05 0.10 -2.46
CA SER A 77 8.37 1.32 -1.70
C SER A 77 7.11 2.05 -1.23
N VAL A 78 7.15 2.59 -0.02
CA VAL A 78 6.11 3.51 0.48
C VAL A 78 6.66 4.92 0.51
N LEU A 79 5.96 5.83 -0.16
CA LEU A 79 6.20 7.27 -0.10
C LEU A 79 5.17 7.93 0.79
N ARG A 80 5.60 8.93 1.55
CA ARG A 80 4.75 9.78 2.39
C ARG A 80 4.71 11.17 1.77
N PHE A 81 3.52 11.64 1.44
CA PHE A 81 3.31 12.98 0.90
C PHE A 81 2.60 13.85 1.92
N CYS A 82 3.00 15.12 2.00
CA CYS A 82 2.27 16.17 2.73
C CYS A 82 1.89 17.28 1.75
N LYS A 83 0.75 17.91 2.00
CA LYS A 83 0.26 19.02 1.17
C LYS A 83 0.79 20.34 1.73
N GLU A 84 1.55 21.05 0.92
CA GLU A 84 2.18 22.32 1.27
C GLU A 84 1.81 23.35 0.21
N ASN A 85 1.18 24.45 0.65
CA ASN A 85 0.71 25.51 -0.24
C ASN A 85 -0.13 24.99 -1.42
N GLY A 86 -0.97 23.97 -1.15
CA GLY A 86 -1.85 23.35 -2.14
C GLY A 86 -1.22 22.25 -2.99
N ASN A 87 0.10 22.06 -2.92
CA ASN A 87 0.84 21.08 -3.72
C ASN A 87 1.34 19.90 -2.87
N TRP A 88 1.32 18.70 -3.43
CA TRP A 88 1.88 17.52 -2.77
C TRP A 88 3.41 17.56 -2.82
N ARG A 89 4.05 17.30 -1.68
CA ARG A 89 5.51 17.17 -1.55
C ARG A 89 5.86 15.89 -0.83
N ASN A 90 6.90 15.19 -1.29
CA ASN A 90 7.40 14.02 -0.58
C ASN A 90 8.07 14.44 0.74
N ARG A 91 7.73 13.72 1.80
CA ARG A 91 8.28 13.87 3.15
C ARG A 91 9.02 12.64 3.65
N GLY A 92 8.95 11.53 2.91
CA GLY A 92 9.70 10.34 3.27
C GLY A 92 9.51 9.22 2.26
N TRP A 93 10.60 8.52 1.99
CA TRP A 93 10.64 7.32 1.18
C TRP A 93 11.15 6.17 2.04
N ASN A 94 10.43 5.05 2.03
CA ASN A 94 10.85 3.83 2.68
C ASN A 94 10.72 2.65 1.72
N VAL A 95 11.84 1.99 1.42
CA VAL A 95 11.86 0.74 0.66
C VAL A 95 11.48 -0.39 1.62
N ILE A 96 10.35 -1.04 1.36
CA ILE A 96 9.85 -2.12 2.20
C ILE A 96 10.55 -3.43 1.85
N TRP A 97 10.65 -3.74 0.56
CA TRP A 97 11.34 -4.94 0.07
C TRP A 97 11.98 -4.68 -1.30
N SER A 98 13.01 -5.44 -1.64
CA SER A 98 13.70 -5.38 -2.93
C SER A 98 14.28 -6.75 -3.30
N THR A 99 14.28 -7.09 -4.59
CA THR A 99 14.88 -8.34 -5.09
C THR A 99 16.40 -8.25 -5.23
N SER A 100 16.94 -7.05 -5.47
CA SER A 100 18.38 -6.80 -5.66
C SER A 100 19.05 -6.11 -4.46
N GLY A 101 18.25 -5.54 -3.56
CA GLY A 101 18.73 -4.85 -2.35
C GLY A 101 18.67 -5.72 -1.09
N SER A 102 18.98 -5.10 0.05
CA SER A 102 18.94 -5.75 1.37
C SER A 102 17.59 -5.63 2.10
N ALA A 103 16.62 -4.92 1.52
CA ALA A 103 15.30 -4.73 2.14
C ALA A 103 14.43 -5.99 1.97
N ASP A 104 13.94 -6.54 3.09
CA ASP A 104 13.11 -7.75 3.12
C ASP A 104 11.96 -7.62 4.15
N GLY A 105 11.11 -6.61 3.93
CA GLY A 105 9.97 -6.30 4.78
C GLY A 105 8.64 -6.77 4.19
N PHE A 106 7.60 -6.68 5.01
CA PHE A 106 6.22 -7.00 4.63
C PHE A 106 5.37 -5.73 4.54
N MET A 107 4.49 -5.69 3.54
CA MET A 107 3.56 -4.57 3.32
C MET A 107 2.12 -5.02 3.59
N TRP A 108 1.40 -4.30 4.46
CA TRP A 108 -0.02 -4.56 4.74
C TRP A 108 -0.95 -3.54 4.04
N PRO A 109 -2.09 -3.98 3.47
CA PRO A 109 -2.44 -5.40 3.26
C PRO A 109 -1.46 -6.01 2.27
N TYR A 110 -1.21 -7.32 2.35
CA TYR A 110 -0.26 -8.07 1.49
C TYR A 110 -0.52 -7.86 0.00
N ILE A 111 -0.05 -6.72 -0.47
CA ILE A 111 -0.04 -6.24 -1.83
C ILE A 111 1.44 -6.31 -2.18
N ARG A 112 1.83 -7.41 -2.79
CA ARG A 112 3.16 -7.62 -3.33
C ARG A 112 2.99 -7.84 -4.80
#